data_AF-A0A137P696-F1
#
_entry.id   AF-A0A137P696-F1
#
_cell.length_a   1.000
_cell.length_b   1.000
_cell.length_c   1.000
_cell.angle_alpha   90.00
_cell.angle_beta   90.00
_cell.angle_gamma   90.00
#
_symmetry.space_group_name_H-M   'P 1'
#
loop_
_entity.id
_entity.type
_entity.pdbx_description
1 polymer ?
#
loop_
_entity_poly.entity_id
_entity_poly.type
_entity_poly.pdbx_seq_one_letter_code
_entity_poly.pdbx_strand_id
1 'polypeptide(L)'
;IKTFVDNEPILEICFFGDKAYETTWRDALKPNPPHDWYKPSKSFFDKGKYPSTTVNPWSGEQASFEPAAPFDQEFYLIMNLAVGGNGGYFPDGIGNKPWKNFGSPGQASRDFWKAKDSNWGHTWKEDLSRAFAIDYVKAYDLC
;
A
#
# COMPACT_ATOMS: atom_id res chain seq x y z
N ILE A 1 -18.26 -3.60 -14.76
CA ILE A 1 -18.03 -5.01 -14.34
C ILE A 1 -19.40 -5.68 -14.32
N LYS A 2 -19.57 -6.85 -14.96
CA LYS A 2 -20.85 -7.57 -14.99
C LYS A 2 -21.21 -7.98 -13.56
N THR A 3 -22.39 -7.58 -13.08
CA THR A 3 -22.82 -7.76 -11.68
C THR A 3 -23.74 -8.97 -11.46
N PHE A 4 -23.97 -9.77 -12.51
CA PHE A 4 -24.86 -10.94 -12.47
C PHE A 4 -24.37 -12.03 -13.44
N VAL A 5 -24.43 -13.29 -12.98
CA VAL A 5 -24.39 -14.50 -13.80
C VAL A 5 -25.65 -15.30 -13.42
N ASP A 6 -26.42 -15.73 -14.41
CA ASP A 6 -27.64 -16.53 -14.24
C ASP A 6 -28.64 -15.99 -13.20
N ASN A 7 -28.84 -14.66 -13.18
CA ASN A 7 -29.74 -13.95 -12.25
C ASN A 7 -29.37 -14.02 -10.76
N GLU A 8 -28.17 -14.51 -10.41
CA GLU A 8 -27.68 -14.51 -9.03
C GLU A 8 -26.69 -13.35 -8.80
N PRO A 9 -26.73 -12.68 -7.63
CA PRO A 9 -25.80 -11.62 -7.30
C PRO A 9 -24.40 -12.21 -7.08
N ILE A 10 -23.42 -11.69 -7.81
CA ILE A 10 -22.02 -12.07 -7.65
C ILE A 10 -21.47 -11.34 -6.42
N LEU A 11 -21.04 -12.11 -5.41
CA LEU A 11 -20.52 -11.56 -4.16
C LEU A 11 -19.06 -11.10 -4.30
N GLU A 12 -18.29 -11.75 -5.16
CA GLU A 12 -16.88 -11.45 -5.40
C GLU A 12 -16.44 -11.89 -6.80
N ILE A 13 -15.77 -10.99 -7.55
CA ILE A 13 -14.96 -11.36 -8.71
C ILE A 13 -13.51 -11.09 -8.31
N CYS A 14 -12.78 -12.15 -7.96
CA CYS A 14 -11.39 -12.05 -7.58
C CYS A 14 -10.51 -12.23 -8.83
N PHE A 15 -9.79 -11.17 -9.21
CA PHE A 15 -8.82 -11.22 -10.31
C PHE A 15 -7.43 -11.51 -9.74
N PHE A 16 -6.87 -12.67 -10.05
CA PHE A 16 -5.49 -13.01 -9.75
C PHE A 16 -4.74 -13.36 -11.03
N GLY A 17 -3.94 -12.41 -11.54
CA GLY A 17 -3.25 -12.58 -12.81
C GLY A 17 -4.22 -12.60 -13.99
N ASP A 18 -4.10 -13.61 -14.86
CA ASP A 18 -4.94 -13.83 -16.05
C ASP A 18 -6.19 -14.70 -15.78
N LYS A 19 -6.45 -15.09 -14.52
CA LYS A 19 -7.59 -15.93 -14.13
C LYS A 19 -8.53 -15.19 -13.19
N ALA A 20 -9.83 -15.28 -13.49
CA ALA A 20 -10.91 -14.86 -12.60
C ALA A 20 -11.45 -16.10 -11.88
N TYR A 21 -11.57 -16.01 -10.56
CA TYR A 21 -12.28 -16.99 -9.73
C TYR A 21 -13.56 -16.34 -9.21
N GLU A 22 -14.70 -17.00 -9.43
CA GLU A 22 -16.02 -16.54 -9.01
C GLU A 22 -16.46 -17.38 -7.79
N THR A 23 -16.68 -16.72 -6.66
CA THR A 23 -17.20 -17.35 -5.43
C THR A 23 -18.67 -16.97 -5.27
N THR A 24 -19.53 -17.94 -4.96
CA THR A 24 -20.96 -17.72 -4.76
C THR A 24 -21.32 -17.63 -3.27
N TRP A 25 -22.47 -17.05 -2.94
CA TRP A 25 -22.97 -16.92 -1.56
C TRP A 25 -23.11 -18.28 -0.83
N ARG A 26 -23.24 -19.40 -1.54
CA ARG A 26 -23.31 -20.74 -0.94
C ARG A 26 -22.00 -21.20 -0.32
N ASP A 27 -20.86 -20.69 -0.80
CA ASP A 27 -19.55 -21.05 -0.26
C ASP A 27 -19.25 -20.35 1.07
N ALA A 28 -19.87 -19.18 1.31
CA ALA A 28 -19.73 -18.39 2.53
C ALA A 28 -20.55 -18.92 3.73
N LEU A 29 -21.50 -19.83 3.52
CA LEU A 29 -22.41 -20.33 4.57
C LEU A 29 -21.97 -21.64 5.23
N LYS A 30 -20.73 -22.11 5.00
CA LYS A 30 -20.20 -23.30 5.66
C LYS A 30 -19.85 -22.96 7.12
N PRO A 31 -20.43 -23.65 8.13
CA PRO A 31 -20.24 -23.31 9.54
C PRO A 31 -18.81 -23.65 9.99
N ASN A 32 -18.15 -22.69 10.65
CA ASN A 32 -16.73 -22.70 11.02
C ASN A 32 -15.78 -22.88 9.80
N PRO A 33 -15.53 -21.83 9.01
CA PRO A 33 -14.31 -21.83 8.21
C PRO A 33 -13.14 -21.86 9.21
N PRO A 34 -12.16 -22.77 9.08
CA PRO A 34 -10.96 -22.65 9.88
C PRO A 34 -10.39 -21.24 9.66
N HIS A 35 -9.74 -20.66 10.68
CA HIS A 35 -8.92 -19.45 10.57
C HIS A 35 -7.85 -19.51 9.44
N ASP A 36 -7.81 -20.60 8.67
CA ASP A 36 -6.95 -20.94 7.53
C ASP A 36 -7.53 -20.54 6.15
N TRP A 37 -8.63 -19.80 6.05
CA TRP A 37 -9.31 -19.56 4.75
C TRP A 37 -8.43 -18.86 3.70
N TYR A 38 -7.35 -18.18 4.10
CA TYR A 38 -6.33 -17.72 3.18
C TYR A 38 -4.94 -17.65 3.83
N LYS A 39 -4.16 -18.72 3.68
CA LYS A 39 -2.71 -18.70 3.92
C LYS A 39 -1.97 -18.48 2.61
N PRO A 40 -1.51 -17.25 2.31
CA PRO A 40 -0.82 -17.00 1.06
C PRO A 40 0.46 -17.83 0.99
N SER A 41 0.71 -18.49 -0.16
CA SER A 41 1.89 -19.35 -0.35
C SER A 41 3.24 -18.60 -0.33
N LYS A 42 3.19 -17.27 -0.31
CA LYS A 42 4.32 -16.33 -0.21
C LYS A 42 3.91 -15.20 0.70
N SER A 43 4.84 -14.67 1.48
CA SER A 43 4.55 -13.50 2.32
C SER A 43 4.12 -12.31 1.47
N PHE A 44 3.32 -11.39 2.03
CA PHE A 44 3.03 -10.13 1.35
C PHE A 44 4.30 -9.33 1.03
N PHE A 45 5.35 -9.47 1.86
CA PHE A 45 6.66 -8.87 1.58
C PHE A 45 7.30 -9.44 0.31
N ASP A 46 7.30 -10.77 0.12
CA ASP A 46 7.81 -11.41 -1.09
C ASP A 46 7.02 -11.01 -2.33
N LYS A 47 5.69 -10.85 -2.19
CA LYS A 47 4.81 -10.38 -3.27
C LYS A 47 5.09 -8.93 -3.65
N GLY A 48 5.57 -8.10 -2.71
CA GLY A 48 5.87 -6.69 -2.92
C GLY A 48 7.07 -6.41 -3.83
N LYS A 49 7.93 -7.42 -4.09
CA LYS A 49 9.12 -7.31 -4.97
C LYS A 49 9.99 -6.09 -4.64
N TYR A 50 10.21 -5.83 -3.36
CA TYR A 50 11.04 -4.73 -2.89
C TYR A 50 12.51 -4.89 -3.30
N PRO A 51 13.28 -3.78 -3.41
CA PRO A 51 14.73 -3.85 -3.60
C PRO A 51 15.42 -4.69 -2.52
N SER A 52 16.56 -5.30 -2.85
CA SER A 52 17.31 -6.15 -1.90
C SER A 52 17.83 -5.41 -0.66
N THR A 53 17.86 -4.07 -0.70
CA THR A 53 18.21 -3.21 0.42
C THR A 53 17.07 -3.04 1.43
N THR A 54 15.84 -3.45 1.09
CA THR A 54 14.68 -3.32 1.97
C THR A 54 14.64 -4.48 2.95
N VAL A 55 14.73 -4.15 4.24
CA VAL A 55 14.56 -5.12 5.32
C VAL A 55 13.08 -5.40 5.52
N ASN A 56 12.70 -6.68 5.57
CA ASN A 56 11.33 -7.07 5.90
C ASN A 56 11.06 -6.78 7.38
N PRO A 57 10.21 -5.80 7.73
CA PRO A 57 9.96 -5.45 9.12
C PRO A 57 9.21 -6.54 9.88
N TRP A 58 8.60 -7.48 9.16
CA TRP A 58 7.83 -8.58 9.72
C TRP A 58 8.65 -9.86 9.84
N SER A 59 9.91 -9.90 9.39
CA SER A 59 10.76 -11.10 9.36
C SER A 59 11.18 -11.65 10.74
N GLY A 60 10.66 -11.13 11.84
CA GLY A 60 10.88 -11.66 13.19
C GLY A 60 10.16 -13.00 13.41
N GLU A 61 10.12 -13.49 14.65
CA GLU A 61 9.50 -14.78 15.02
C GLU A 61 8.06 -14.96 14.49
N GLN A 62 7.34 -13.88 14.17
CA GLN A 62 5.99 -13.92 13.60
C GLN A 62 5.95 -14.22 12.09
N ALA A 63 6.97 -13.87 11.30
CA ALA A 63 7.00 -14.15 9.84
C ALA A 63 7.06 -15.64 9.50
N SER A 64 7.59 -16.47 10.41
CA SER A 64 7.64 -17.93 10.20
C SER A 64 6.28 -18.61 10.41
N PHE A 65 5.32 -17.93 11.04
CA PHE A 65 4.02 -18.52 11.33
C PHE A 65 2.91 -17.98 10.43
N GLU A 66 2.96 -16.71 9.99
CA GLU A 66 1.90 -16.16 9.16
C GLU A 66 2.41 -15.40 7.92
N PRO A 67 2.29 -15.98 6.71
CA PRO A 67 2.62 -15.28 5.47
C PRO A 67 1.60 -14.14 5.17
N ALA A 68 0.52 -14.06 5.94
CA ALA A 68 -0.49 -13.02 5.86
C ALA A 68 -0.11 -11.72 6.57
N ALA A 69 0.98 -11.68 7.36
CA ALA A 69 1.46 -10.46 8.00
C ALA A 69 1.68 -9.33 6.98
N PRO A 70 1.29 -8.08 7.30
CA PRO A 70 0.78 -7.58 8.59
C PRO A 70 -0.76 -7.65 8.77
N PHE A 71 -1.50 -8.27 7.85
CA PHE A 71 -2.98 -8.30 7.87
C PHE A 71 -3.53 -9.49 8.66
N ASP A 72 -2.70 -10.09 9.51
CA ASP A 72 -2.98 -11.22 10.39
C ASP A 72 -3.44 -10.78 11.80
N GLN A 73 -3.58 -9.48 12.04
CA GLN A 73 -4.00 -8.88 13.31
C GLN A 73 -4.80 -7.58 13.05
N GLU A 74 -5.42 -7.02 14.09
CA GLU A 74 -6.06 -5.70 14.00
C GLU A 74 -5.05 -4.63 13.57
N PHE A 75 -5.43 -3.80 12.60
CA PHE A 75 -4.54 -2.77 12.05
C PHE A 75 -5.27 -1.46 11.82
N TYR A 76 -4.49 -0.38 11.72
CA TYR A 76 -4.97 0.93 11.34
C TYR A 76 -4.64 1.21 9.88
N LEU A 77 -5.58 1.80 9.14
CA LEU A 77 -5.30 2.36 7.82
C LEU A 77 -4.71 3.77 7.97
N ILE A 78 -3.45 3.93 7.57
CA ILE A 78 -2.81 5.25 7.49
C ILE A 78 -2.74 5.65 6.01
N MET A 79 -3.32 6.81 5.69
CA MET A 79 -3.17 7.45 4.37
C MET A 79 -2.44 8.78 4.56
N ASN A 80 -1.33 8.96 3.84
CA ASN A 80 -0.48 10.13 4.00
C ASN A 80 0.14 10.55 2.66
N LEU A 81 0.33 11.86 2.49
CA LEU A 81 1.12 12.45 1.42
C LEU A 81 2.39 13.04 2.05
N ALA A 82 3.51 12.32 1.95
CA ALA A 82 4.80 12.77 2.44
C ALA A 82 5.61 13.47 1.34
N VAL A 83 6.30 14.56 1.69
CA VAL A 83 7.24 15.29 0.82
C VAL A 83 8.57 15.49 1.54
N GLY A 84 9.67 15.65 0.79
CA GLY A 84 10.97 15.98 1.39
C GLY A 84 11.69 14.83 2.10
N GLY A 85 11.33 13.57 1.80
CA GLY A 85 11.99 12.40 2.40
C GLY A 85 13.46 12.25 1.96
N ASN A 86 14.33 11.87 2.90
CA ASN A 86 15.77 11.64 2.68
C ASN A 86 16.19 10.18 2.85
N GLY A 87 15.23 9.25 3.00
CA GLY A 87 15.49 7.81 3.21
C GLY A 87 15.90 7.02 1.96
N GLY A 88 16.40 7.66 0.90
CA GLY A 88 16.87 6.98 -0.30
C GLY A 88 15.80 6.67 -1.36
N TYR A 89 14.51 6.79 -1.03
CA TYR A 89 13.40 6.52 -1.97
C TYR A 89 13.44 7.43 -3.21
N PHE A 90 13.85 8.69 -3.05
CA PHE A 90 14.12 9.62 -4.14
C PHE A 90 15.63 9.72 -4.38
N PRO A 91 16.19 9.18 -5.49
CA PRO A 91 17.62 9.21 -5.74
C PRO A 91 18.18 10.63 -5.81
N ASP A 92 19.43 10.83 -5.37
CA ASP A 92 20.11 12.12 -5.50
C ASP A 92 20.46 12.40 -6.97
N GLY A 93 20.41 13.67 -7.38
CA GLY A 93 20.73 14.09 -8.75
C GLY A 93 19.62 13.89 -9.78
N ILE A 94 18.47 13.33 -9.38
CA ILE A 94 17.31 13.13 -10.25
C ILE A 94 16.23 14.18 -9.96
N GLY A 95 15.54 14.65 -11.00
CA GLY A 95 14.33 15.47 -10.88
C GLY A 95 14.54 16.84 -10.22
N ASN A 96 15.75 17.43 -10.35
CA ASN A 96 16.13 18.70 -9.72
C ASN A 96 15.91 18.72 -8.19
N LYS A 97 16.05 17.55 -7.54
CA LYS A 97 15.93 17.40 -6.08
C LYS A 97 16.92 18.34 -5.35
N PRO A 98 16.44 19.31 -4.55
CA PRO A 98 17.31 20.31 -3.93
C PRO A 98 17.96 19.87 -2.61
N TRP A 99 17.67 18.66 -2.11
CA TRP A 99 18.28 18.09 -0.90
C TRP A 99 18.97 16.77 -1.19
N LYS A 100 19.90 16.36 -0.32
CA LYS A 100 20.58 15.06 -0.40
C LYS A 100 19.98 14.05 0.57
N ASN A 101 20.03 12.77 0.23
CA ASN A 101 19.59 11.68 1.11
C ASN A 101 20.47 11.58 2.37
N PHE A 102 21.78 11.65 2.19
CA PHE A 102 22.77 11.53 3.26
C PHE A 102 23.47 12.88 3.50
N GLY A 103 23.62 13.26 4.76
CA GLY A 103 24.22 14.53 5.17
C GLY A 103 24.15 14.73 6.68
N SER A 104 24.51 15.92 7.15
CA SER A 104 24.39 16.24 8.57
C SER A 104 22.92 16.18 9.03
N PRO A 105 22.64 15.78 10.29
CA PRO A 105 21.29 15.76 10.83
C PRO A 105 20.55 17.08 10.59
N GLY A 106 19.33 17.01 10.06
CA GLY A 106 18.50 18.19 9.73
C GLY A 106 18.90 18.96 8.47
N GLN A 107 20.00 18.61 7.81
CA GLN A 107 20.44 19.29 6.59
C GLN A 107 19.41 19.13 5.45
N ALA A 108 18.94 17.90 5.20
CA ALA A 108 18.00 17.62 4.13
C ALA A 108 16.71 18.44 4.25
N SER A 109 16.10 18.48 5.44
CA SER A 109 14.87 19.25 5.71
C SER A 109 15.08 20.76 5.53
N ARG A 110 16.22 21.28 5.99
CA ARG A 110 16.59 22.69 5.79
C ARG A 110 16.77 23.03 4.31
N ASP A 111 17.49 22.21 3.56
CA ASP A 111 17.79 22.47 2.15
C ASP A 111 16.51 22.34 1.30
N PHE A 112 15.65 21.37 1.62
CA PHE A 112 14.29 21.28 1.08
C PHE A 112 13.49 22.57 1.31
N TRP A 113 13.46 23.08 2.55
CA TRP A 113 12.71 24.28 2.90
C TRP A 113 13.25 25.54 2.20
N LYS A 114 14.57 25.72 2.15
CA LYS A 114 15.21 26.85 1.48
C LYS A 114 14.92 26.91 -0.03
N ALA A 115 14.69 25.76 -0.65
CA ALA A 115 14.35 25.67 -2.07
C ALA A 115 12.85 25.89 -2.35
N LYS A 116 12.03 26.17 -1.34
CA LYS A 116 10.58 26.37 -1.50
C LYS A 116 10.28 27.39 -2.57
N ASP A 117 10.76 28.61 -2.43
CA ASP A 117 10.31 29.70 -3.31
C ASP A 117 10.95 29.60 -4.72
N SER A 118 12.15 29.02 -4.83
CA SER A 118 12.89 28.91 -6.11
C SER A 118 12.61 27.63 -6.91
N ASN A 119 12.08 26.56 -6.30
CA ASN A 119 11.99 25.25 -6.95
C ASN A 119 10.58 24.66 -6.91
N TRP A 120 10.03 24.35 -5.73
CA TRP A 120 8.81 23.53 -5.64
C TRP A 120 7.57 24.25 -5.13
N GLY A 121 7.70 25.36 -4.40
CA GLY A 121 6.57 26.06 -3.77
C GLY A 121 5.53 26.56 -4.77
N HIS A 122 5.97 27.10 -5.91
CA HIS A 122 5.07 27.53 -7.00
C HIS A 122 4.43 26.35 -7.74
N THR A 123 4.96 25.13 -7.57
CA THR A 123 4.37 23.91 -8.13
C THR A 123 3.23 23.37 -7.27
N TRP A 124 2.91 23.98 -6.13
CA TRP A 124 1.73 23.63 -5.36
C TRP A 124 0.62 24.60 -5.74
N LYS A 125 -0.35 24.13 -6.53
CA LYS A 125 -1.52 24.94 -6.94
C LYS A 125 -2.52 24.95 -5.79
N GLU A 126 -3.33 26.00 -5.74
CA GLU A 126 -4.45 26.12 -4.78
C GLU A 126 -5.68 25.28 -5.21
N ASP A 127 -5.74 24.85 -6.46
CA ASP A 127 -6.80 23.98 -6.95
C ASP A 127 -6.58 22.50 -6.54
N LEU A 128 -7.67 21.72 -6.55
CA LEU A 128 -7.61 20.29 -6.25
C LEU A 128 -6.88 19.48 -7.33
N SER A 129 -6.42 20.09 -8.44
CA SER A 129 -5.75 19.36 -9.52
C SER A 129 -4.42 18.73 -9.08
N ARG A 130 -3.86 19.20 -7.96
CA ARG A 130 -2.61 18.68 -7.36
C ARG A 130 -2.76 18.29 -5.88
N ALA A 131 -3.98 18.13 -5.39
CA ALA A 131 -4.24 17.67 -4.03
C ALA A 131 -4.24 16.14 -3.95
N PHE A 132 -3.88 15.61 -2.78
CA PHE A 132 -4.23 14.22 -2.43
C PHE A 132 -5.71 14.18 -2.04
N ALA A 133 -6.58 14.04 -3.05
CA ALA A 133 -8.03 14.02 -2.88
C ALA A 133 -8.55 12.58 -2.86
N ILE A 134 -9.36 12.27 -1.84
CA ILE A 134 -9.97 10.95 -1.66
C ILE A 134 -11.48 11.13 -1.70
N ASP A 135 -12.16 10.42 -2.61
CA ASP A 135 -13.61 10.43 -2.73
C ASP A 135 -14.27 9.50 -1.69
N TYR A 136 -13.80 8.25 -1.59
CA TYR A 136 -14.23 7.34 -0.54
C TYR A 136 -13.18 6.28 -0.22
N VAL A 137 -13.26 5.76 1.01
CA VAL A 137 -12.59 4.54 1.45
C VAL A 137 -13.68 3.57 1.90
N LYS A 138 -13.61 2.33 1.43
CA LYS A 138 -14.50 1.25 1.86
C LYS A 138 -13.64 0.05 2.23
N ALA A 139 -13.91 -0.50 3.40
CA ALA A 139 -13.35 -1.75 3.87
C ALA A 139 -14.50 -2.74 4.06
N TYR A 140 -14.25 -4.00 3.74
CA TYR A 140 -15.21 -5.09 3.83
C TYR A 140 -14.55 -6.25 4.56
N ASP A 141 -15.34 -6.99 5.32
CA ASP A 141 -14.93 -8.22 5.99
C ASP A 141 -16.00 -9.29 5.78
N LEU A 142 -15.60 -10.57 5.85
CA LEU A 142 -16.51 -11.70 5.81
C LEU A 142 -17.14 -11.84 7.21
N CYS A 143 -18.47 -11.78 7.30
CA CYS A 143 -19.21 -12.01 8.54
C CYS A 143 -19.24 -13.49 8.95
#